data_AF-A0A3D3I7D6-F1
#
_entry.id   AF-A0A3D3I7D6-F1
#
_cell.length_a   1.000
_cell.length_b   1.000
_cell.length_c   1.000
_cell.angle_alpha   90.00
_cell.angle_beta   90.00
_cell.angle_gamma   90.00
#
_symmetry.space_group_name_H-M   'P 1'
#
loop_
_entity.id
_entity.type
_entity.pdbx_description
1 polymer ?
#
loop_
_entity_poly.entity_id
_entity_poly.type
_entity_poly.pdbx_seq_one_letter_code
_entity_poly.pdbx_strand_id
1 'polypeptide(L)'
;MFVVWCIACAIWYIFSVKGLSTDPATFNGTSNAIAIVEILFMTLGAFLIGFLAAYYLQEEPIKKWRIAYFTEEHEKKELKFATKALRQDKATLTNEKAYLELQHKSELAEWGQQRQQLNAELEAQRRELETQKQLEINLKNELGELRPKTEQLGAEVSHLRFKVKQLEFENQSKSELRVPKEDEISDLTQIQGIGPAISRKLYAMGIYSFKQISQFDQNMINQVGKALKYFPDRILRDDWVGQARKLTN
;
A
#
# COMPACT_ATOMS: atom_id res chain seq x y z
N MET A 1 45.12 59.87 61.77
CA MET A 1 43.95 60.35 62.54
C MET A 1 44.27 60.47 64.04
N PHE A 2 44.58 59.38 64.76
CA PHE A 2 44.84 59.41 66.21
C PHE A 2 46.02 60.30 66.64
N VAL A 3 47.18 60.17 65.97
CA VAL A 3 48.38 60.98 66.28
C VAL A 3 48.13 62.49 66.08
N VAL A 4 47.37 62.85 65.05
CA VAL A 4 47.01 64.24 64.76
C VAL A 4 46.08 64.80 65.84
N TRP A 5 45.14 64.00 66.34
CA TRP A 5 44.25 64.38 67.44
C TRP A 5 45.01 64.56 68.76
N CYS A 6 45.96 63.68 69.07
CA CYS A 6 46.82 63.82 70.25
C CYS A 6 47.69 65.09 70.20
N ILE A 7 48.28 65.40 69.04
CA ILE A 7 49.08 66.61 68.85
C ILE A 7 48.21 67.85 68.97
N ALA A 8 47.01 67.85 68.38
CA ALA A 8 46.07 68.97 68.48
C ALA A 8 45.61 69.20 69.94
N CYS A 9 45.30 68.14 70.68
CA CYS A 9 44.95 68.24 72.11
C CYS A 9 46.15 68.71 72.96
N ALA A 10 47.36 68.25 72.67
CA ALA A 10 48.57 68.69 73.38
C ALA A 10 48.86 70.17 73.13
N ILE A 11 48.74 70.63 71.88
CA ILE A 11 48.90 72.04 71.50
C ILE A 11 47.79 72.87 72.19
N TRP A 12 46.53 72.45 72.11
CA TRP A 12 45.42 73.15 72.77
C TRP A 12 45.62 73.23 74.29
N TYR A 13 46.08 72.16 74.93
CA TYR A 13 46.33 72.13 76.38
C TYR A 13 47.46 73.08 76.79
N ILE A 14 48.58 73.07 76.06
CA ILE A 14 49.74 73.95 76.31
C ILE A 14 49.33 75.43 76.16
N PHE A 15 48.61 75.77 75.09
CA PHE A 15 48.29 77.17 74.77
C PHE A 15 47.03 77.70 75.46
N SER A 16 46.03 76.87 75.73
CA SER A 16 44.71 77.32 76.16
C SER A 16 44.44 77.16 77.66
N VAL A 17 45.09 76.22 78.36
CA VAL A 17 44.78 75.91 79.76
C VAL A 17 45.82 76.43 80.75
N LYS A 18 47.12 76.44 80.40
CA LYS A 18 48.18 76.83 81.35
C LYS A 18 49.14 77.95 80.93
N GLY A 19 49.10 78.44 79.68
CA GLY A 19 49.82 79.65 79.28
C GLY A 19 51.29 79.70 79.74
N LEU A 20 52.00 78.58 79.67
CA LEU A 20 53.39 78.50 80.15
C LEU A 20 54.31 79.21 79.16
N SER A 21 55.02 80.25 79.61
CA SER A 21 56.04 80.94 78.83
C SER A 21 57.24 80.03 78.60
N THR A 22 57.69 79.87 77.36
CA THR A 22 58.88 79.07 76.98
C THR A 22 60.21 79.79 77.26
N ASP A 23 60.19 80.84 78.08
CA ASP A 23 61.36 81.68 78.39
C ASP A 23 62.16 81.02 79.54
N PRO A 24 63.45 80.68 79.36
CA PRO A 24 64.24 79.98 80.38
C PRO A 24 64.41 80.77 81.69
N ALA A 25 64.11 82.07 81.71
CA ALA A 25 64.21 82.93 82.89
C ALA A 25 63.04 82.81 83.89
N THR A 26 61.89 82.26 83.50
CA THR A 26 60.67 82.13 84.34
C THR A 26 60.34 80.68 84.71
N PHE A 27 61.34 79.80 84.62
CA PHE A 27 61.19 78.36 84.81
C PHE A 27 60.84 77.98 86.26
N ASN A 28 59.56 77.66 86.51
CA ASN A 28 59.11 77.11 87.79
C ASN A 28 58.98 75.58 87.70
N GLY A 29 59.87 74.85 88.37
CA GLY A 29 59.96 73.39 88.27
C GLY A 29 58.72 72.63 88.75
N THR A 30 57.95 73.18 89.69
CA THR A 30 56.75 72.51 90.24
C THR A 30 55.57 72.55 89.26
N SER A 31 55.31 73.69 88.61
CA SER A 31 54.22 73.83 87.63
C SER A 31 54.42 72.96 86.39
N ASN A 32 55.67 72.86 85.91
CA ASN A 32 56.00 72.04 84.74
C ASN A 32 55.90 70.54 85.05
N ALA A 33 56.32 70.10 86.24
CA ALA A 33 56.18 68.72 86.67
C ALA A 33 54.70 68.29 86.75
N ILE A 34 53.83 69.14 87.29
CA ILE A 34 52.38 68.87 87.36
C ILE A 34 51.78 68.74 85.95
N ALA A 35 52.17 69.60 85.01
CA ALA A 35 51.69 69.52 83.63
C ALA A 35 52.12 68.22 82.92
N ILE A 36 53.37 67.78 83.12
CA ILE A 36 53.88 66.52 82.56
C ILE A 36 53.08 65.32 83.11
N VAL A 37 52.84 65.29 84.43
CA VAL A 37 52.05 64.21 85.07
C VAL A 37 50.61 64.17 84.52
N GLU A 38 49.99 65.32 84.29
CA GLU A 38 48.63 65.41 83.75
C GLU A 38 48.55 64.90 82.30
N ILE A 39 49.54 65.25 81.46
CA ILE A 39 49.65 64.74 80.08
C ILE A 39 49.88 63.22 80.09
N LEU A 40 50.72 62.71 80.99
CA LEU A 40 50.93 61.26 81.14
C LEU A 40 49.63 60.54 81.55
N PHE A 41 48.83 61.13 82.44
CA PHE A 41 47.55 60.54 82.84
C PHE A 41 46.53 60.55 81.70
N MET A 42 46.43 61.65 80.94
CA MET A 42 45.54 61.73 79.77
C MET A 42 45.95 60.76 78.66
N THR A 43 47.25 60.64 78.37
CA THR A 43 47.75 59.70 77.36
C THR A 43 47.56 58.24 77.78
N LEU A 44 47.78 57.92 79.07
CA LEU A 44 47.49 56.59 79.62
C LEU A 44 45.98 56.28 79.56
N GLY A 45 45.12 57.23 79.91
CA GLY A 45 43.67 57.08 79.82
C GLY A 45 43.20 56.82 78.38
N ALA A 46 43.70 57.61 77.42
CA ALA A 46 43.39 57.41 76.00
C ALA A 46 43.89 56.04 75.49
N PHE A 47 45.09 55.61 75.91
CA PHE A 47 45.63 54.30 75.57
C PHE A 47 44.76 53.16 76.13
N LEU A 48 44.36 53.24 77.41
CA LEU A 48 43.51 52.23 78.06
C LEU A 48 42.12 52.17 77.42
N ILE A 49 41.52 53.31 77.08
CA ILE A 49 40.24 53.35 76.36
C ILE A 49 40.38 52.71 74.97
N GLY A 50 41.46 53.02 74.24
CA GLY A 50 41.75 52.40 72.95
C GLY A 50 41.97 50.89 73.05
N PHE A 51 42.69 50.45 74.08
CA PHE A 51 42.94 49.03 74.35
C PHE A 51 41.65 48.30 74.73
N LEU A 52 40.81 48.86 75.60
CA LEU A 52 39.51 48.31 75.97
C LEU A 52 38.56 48.23 74.78
N ALA A 53 38.51 49.27 73.94
CA ALA A 53 37.71 49.25 72.72
C ALA A 53 38.20 48.15 71.76
N ALA A 54 39.52 48.05 71.54
CA ALA A 54 40.11 47.00 70.70
C ALA A 54 39.86 45.58 71.26
N TYR A 55 40.00 45.41 72.58
CA TYR A 55 39.72 44.15 73.27
C TYR A 55 38.25 43.74 73.12
N TYR A 56 37.32 44.68 73.34
CA TYR A 56 35.89 44.45 73.17
C TYR A 56 35.51 44.17 71.70
N LEU A 57 36.17 44.83 70.74
CA LEU A 57 36.02 44.57 69.31
C LEU A 57 36.61 43.21 68.88
N GLN A 58 37.54 42.65 69.65
CA GLN A 58 38.16 41.35 69.38
C GLN A 58 37.31 40.17 69.87
N GLU A 59 36.25 40.45 70.64
CA GLU A 59 35.35 39.42 71.16
C GLU A 59 34.64 38.63 70.03
N GLU A 60 34.46 37.34 70.31
CA GLU A 60 33.73 36.33 69.53
C GLU A 60 32.49 36.80 68.74
N PRO A 61 31.57 37.65 69.25
CA PRO A 61 30.35 38.04 68.52
C PRO A 61 30.62 38.67 67.15
N ILE A 62 31.63 39.53 67.00
CA ILE A 62 31.90 40.19 65.70
C ILE A 62 32.48 39.19 64.70
N LYS A 63 33.33 38.27 65.17
CA LYS A 63 33.86 37.19 64.33
C LYS A 63 32.74 36.26 63.86
N LYS A 64 31.85 35.86 64.78
CA LYS A 64 30.68 35.01 64.47
C LYS A 64 29.71 35.70 63.52
N TRP A 65 29.38 36.97 63.77
CA TRP A 65 28.52 37.76 62.87
C TRP A 65 29.13 37.90 61.49
N ARG A 66 30.44 38.18 61.40
CA ARG A 66 31.14 38.30 60.13
C ARG A 66 31.15 36.98 59.35
N ILE A 67 31.44 35.86 60.01
CA ILE A 67 31.39 34.53 59.37
C ILE A 67 29.96 34.25 58.90
N ALA A 68 28.95 34.44 59.76
CA ALA A 68 27.54 34.23 59.43
C ALA A 68 27.06 35.10 58.25
N TYR A 69 27.46 36.37 58.22
CA TYR A 69 27.12 37.29 57.13
C TYR A 69 27.76 36.85 55.81
N PHE A 70 29.05 36.49 55.83
CA PHE A 70 29.72 36.02 54.62
C PHE A 70 29.17 34.69 54.13
N THR A 71 28.82 33.75 55.02
CA THR A 71 28.18 32.49 54.63
C THR A 71 26.81 32.72 54.02
N GLU A 72 25.97 33.57 54.63
CA GLU A 72 24.63 33.87 54.10
C GLU A 72 24.70 34.54 52.72
N GLU A 73 25.65 35.45 52.51
CA GLU A 73 25.85 36.12 51.22
C GLU A 73 26.38 35.15 50.15
N HIS A 74 27.24 34.20 50.53
CA HIS A 74 27.68 33.12 49.66
C HIS A 74 26.52 32.19 49.27
N GLU A 75 25.74 31.72 50.24
CA GLU A 75 24.57 30.87 50.01
C GLU A 75 23.55 31.58 49.10
N LYS A 76 23.27 32.87 49.33
CA LYS A 76 22.41 33.66 48.45
C LYS A 76 22.93 33.74 47.02
N LYS A 77 24.24 33.88 46.83
CA LYS A 77 24.85 33.89 45.49
C LYS A 77 24.71 32.52 44.83
N GLU A 78 25.05 31.46 45.52
CA GLU A 78 24.90 30.09 45.00
C GLU A 78 23.45 29.79 44.65
N LEU A 79 22.49 30.15 45.50
CA LEU A 79 21.06 29.99 45.24
C LEU A 79 20.62 30.79 44.01
N LYS A 80 21.12 32.02 43.81
CA LYS A 80 20.85 32.81 42.59
C LYS A 80 21.42 32.15 41.33
N PHE A 81 22.61 31.57 41.40
CA PHE A 81 23.19 30.84 40.27
C PHE A 81 22.42 29.55 39.99
N ALA A 82 22.10 28.76 41.02
CA ALA A 82 21.34 27.52 40.90
C ALA A 82 19.93 27.78 40.35
N THR A 83 19.23 28.82 40.83
CA THR A 83 17.91 29.19 40.30
C THR A 83 17.97 29.69 38.86
N LYS A 84 19.04 30.38 38.46
CA LYS A 84 19.25 30.78 37.06
C LYS A 84 19.48 29.57 36.16
N ALA A 85 20.35 28.63 36.57
CA ALA A 85 20.59 27.40 35.84
C ALA A 85 19.30 26.58 35.70
N LEU A 86 18.55 26.40 36.78
CA LEU A 86 17.27 25.69 36.77
C LEU A 86 16.23 26.35 35.84
N ARG A 87 16.21 27.68 35.74
CA ARG A 87 15.35 28.39 34.78
C ARG A 87 15.77 28.13 33.34
N GLN A 88 17.07 28.04 33.06
CA GLN A 88 17.58 27.71 31.74
C GLN A 88 17.24 26.26 31.37
N ASP A 89 17.47 25.31 32.27
CA ASP A 89 17.12 23.90 32.06
C ASP A 89 15.61 23.70 31.88
N LYS A 90 14.80 24.45 32.64
CA LYS A 90 13.36 24.43 32.43
C LYS A 90 12.98 24.95 31.05
N ALA A 91 13.65 26.01 30.57
CA ALA A 91 13.37 26.58 29.25
C ALA A 91 13.80 25.62 28.12
N THR A 92 14.94 24.94 28.26
CA THR A 92 15.38 23.93 27.28
C THR A 92 14.42 22.75 27.25
N LEU A 93 14.02 22.23 28.41
CA LEU A 93 13.02 21.16 28.51
C LEU A 93 11.67 21.55 27.92
N THR A 94 11.22 22.80 28.10
CA THR A 94 9.96 23.24 27.47
C THR A 94 10.06 23.28 25.95
N ASN A 95 11.21 23.68 25.41
CA ASN A 95 11.41 23.71 23.95
C ASN A 95 11.51 22.29 23.39
N GLU A 96 12.23 21.39 24.07
CA GLU A 96 12.33 19.98 23.70
C GLU A 96 10.96 19.30 23.74
N LYS A 97 10.18 19.54 24.79
CA LYS A 97 8.80 19.04 24.89
C LYS A 97 7.93 19.57 23.75
N ALA A 98 8.01 20.86 23.42
CA ALA A 98 7.23 21.43 22.32
C ALA A 98 7.62 20.82 20.96
N TYR A 99 8.91 20.56 20.75
CA TYR A 99 9.41 19.86 19.56
C TYR A 99 8.85 18.43 19.47
N LEU A 100 8.93 17.66 20.55
CA LEU A 100 8.41 16.29 20.61
C LEU A 100 6.88 16.25 20.42
N GLU A 101 6.14 17.20 21.00
CA GLU A 101 4.69 17.32 20.79
C GLU A 101 4.34 17.61 19.34
N LEU A 102 5.13 18.46 18.66
CA LEU A 102 4.96 18.76 17.24
C LEU A 102 5.23 17.51 16.39
N GLN A 103 6.32 16.81 16.66
CA GLN A 103 6.68 15.57 15.97
C GLN A 103 5.60 14.49 16.14
N HIS A 104 5.13 14.27 17.36
CA HIS A 104 4.08 13.30 17.64
C HIS A 104 2.76 13.67 16.94
N LYS A 105 2.42 14.97 16.87
CA LYS A 105 1.25 15.46 16.12
C LYS A 105 1.38 15.21 14.62
N SER A 106 2.56 15.42 14.03
CA SER A 106 2.77 15.11 12.61
C SER A 106 2.68 13.60 12.35
N GLU A 107 3.28 12.77 13.19
CA GLU A 107 3.20 11.30 13.08
C GLU A 107 1.75 10.79 13.20
N LEU A 108 0.97 11.33 14.14
CA LEU A 108 -0.46 11.05 14.27
C LEU A 108 -1.25 11.44 13.02
N ALA A 109 -0.92 12.58 12.41
CA ALA A 109 -1.59 13.05 11.21
C ALA A 109 -1.27 12.14 10.01
N GLU A 110 -0.01 11.75 9.84
CA GLU A 110 0.43 10.80 8.81
C GLU A 110 -0.26 9.45 8.99
N TRP A 111 -0.29 8.93 10.21
CA TRP A 111 -0.97 7.66 10.51
C TRP A 111 -2.48 7.74 10.25
N GLY A 112 -3.10 8.89 10.56
CA GLY A 112 -4.50 9.17 10.22
C GLY A 112 -4.77 9.14 8.71
N GLN A 113 -3.91 9.78 7.92
CA GLN A 113 -3.98 9.77 6.45
C GLN A 113 -3.80 8.36 5.88
N GLN A 114 -2.77 7.63 6.34
CA GLN A 114 -2.51 6.26 5.92
C GLN A 114 -3.68 5.34 6.23
N ARG A 115 -4.28 5.47 7.41
CA ARG A 115 -5.46 4.68 7.79
C ARG A 115 -6.68 5.00 6.92
N GLN A 116 -6.90 6.27 6.58
CA GLN A 116 -7.96 6.64 5.65
C GLN A 116 -7.75 6.05 4.25
N GLN A 117 -6.52 6.12 3.73
CA GLN A 117 -6.16 5.53 2.44
C GLN A 117 -6.38 4.01 2.44
N LEU A 118 -5.89 3.32 3.47
CA LEU A 118 -6.05 1.88 3.59
C LEU A 118 -7.53 1.47 3.69
N ASN A 119 -8.34 2.22 4.44
CA ASN A 119 -9.77 1.99 4.52
C ASN A 119 -10.46 2.21 3.16
N ALA A 120 -10.10 3.28 2.44
CA ALA A 120 -10.65 3.56 1.12
C ALA A 120 -10.27 2.47 0.10
N GLU A 121 -9.03 1.96 0.14
CA GLU A 121 -8.58 0.85 -0.69
C GLU A 121 -9.33 -0.45 -0.35
N LEU A 122 -9.51 -0.74 0.94
CA LEU A 122 -10.29 -1.90 1.39
C LEU A 122 -11.76 -1.81 0.97
N GLU A 123 -12.36 -0.62 1.01
CA GLU A 123 -13.71 -0.39 0.50
C GLU A 123 -13.79 -0.58 -1.02
N ALA A 124 -12.80 -0.11 -1.77
CA ALA A 124 -12.73 -0.30 -3.22
C ALA A 124 -12.65 -1.79 -3.58
N GLN A 125 -11.78 -2.55 -2.90
CA GLN A 125 -11.67 -4.00 -3.09
C GLN A 125 -12.97 -4.74 -2.73
N ARG A 126 -13.67 -4.32 -1.67
CA ARG A 126 -14.97 -4.91 -1.30
C ARG A 126 -16.01 -4.69 -2.40
N ARG A 127 -16.08 -3.48 -2.95
CA ARG A 127 -16.99 -3.17 -4.08
C ARG A 127 -16.66 -4.01 -5.30
N GLU A 128 -15.38 -4.15 -5.64
CA GLU A 128 -14.95 -4.99 -6.76
C GLU A 128 -15.32 -6.47 -6.54
N LEU A 129 -15.12 -6.98 -5.33
CA LEU A 129 -15.53 -8.34 -4.99
C LEU A 129 -17.06 -8.52 -5.10
N GLU A 130 -17.84 -7.52 -4.68
CA GLU A 130 -19.30 -7.54 -4.81
C GLU A 130 -19.75 -7.52 -6.27
N THR A 131 -19.13 -6.71 -7.12
CA THR A 131 -19.45 -6.71 -8.56
C THR A 131 -19.08 -8.03 -9.22
N GLN A 132 -17.93 -8.62 -8.85
CA GLN A 132 -17.53 -9.96 -9.33
C GLN A 132 -18.53 -11.03 -8.90
N LYS A 133 -18.97 -11.02 -7.63
CA LYS A 133 -20.00 -11.94 -7.14
C LYS A 133 -21.31 -11.77 -7.89
N GLN A 134 -21.73 -10.53 -8.15
CA GLN A 134 -22.95 -10.28 -8.91
C GLN A 134 -22.83 -10.78 -10.35
N LEU A 135 -21.68 -10.58 -10.98
CA LEU A 135 -21.40 -11.12 -12.31
C LEU A 135 -21.44 -12.65 -12.31
N GLU A 136 -20.85 -13.30 -11.30
CA GLU A 136 -20.89 -14.76 -11.15
C GLU A 136 -22.33 -15.27 -11.03
N ILE A 137 -23.17 -14.59 -10.24
CA ILE A 137 -24.60 -14.91 -10.11
C ILE A 137 -25.31 -14.75 -11.47
N ASN A 138 -25.08 -13.65 -12.17
CA ASN A 138 -25.69 -13.40 -13.48
C ASN A 138 -25.29 -14.47 -14.50
N LEU A 139 -24.00 -14.81 -14.56
CA LEU A 139 -23.47 -15.87 -15.44
C LEU A 139 -24.06 -17.25 -15.10
N LYS A 140 -24.22 -17.57 -13.81
CA LYS A 140 -24.87 -18.82 -13.38
C LYS A 140 -26.34 -18.87 -13.83
N ASN A 141 -27.05 -17.74 -13.74
CA ASN A 141 -28.43 -17.65 -14.20
C ASN A 141 -28.53 -17.82 -15.73
N GLU A 142 -27.70 -17.11 -16.51
CA GLU A 142 -27.65 -17.27 -17.97
C GLU A 142 -27.31 -18.70 -18.39
N LEU A 143 -26.34 -19.34 -17.72
CA LEU A 143 -25.99 -20.74 -17.96
C LEU A 143 -27.17 -21.68 -17.64
N GLY A 144 -27.91 -21.36 -16.58
CA GLY A 144 -29.14 -22.07 -16.20
C GLY A 144 -30.24 -21.97 -17.26
N GLU A 145 -30.37 -20.83 -17.93
CA GLU A 145 -31.34 -20.62 -19.03
C GLU A 145 -30.89 -21.26 -20.36
N LEU A 146 -29.58 -21.28 -20.63
CA LEU A 146 -29.04 -21.87 -21.85
C LEU A 146 -29.05 -23.40 -21.83
N ARG A 147 -28.81 -24.01 -20.67
CA ARG A 147 -28.87 -25.49 -20.49
C ARG A 147 -30.12 -26.13 -21.09
N PRO A 148 -31.35 -25.76 -20.71
CA PRO A 148 -32.56 -26.39 -21.24
C PRO A 148 -32.70 -26.14 -22.75
N LYS A 149 -32.31 -24.96 -23.26
CA LYS A 149 -32.33 -24.69 -24.71
C LYS A 149 -31.38 -25.62 -25.46
N THR A 150 -30.17 -25.84 -24.94
CA THR A 150 -29.20 -26.77 -25.56
C THR A 150 -29.66 -28.22 -25.51
N GLU A 151 -30.33 -28.63 -24.42
CA GLU A 151 -30.88 -29.97 -24.25
C GLU A 151 -32.09 -30.19 -25.19
N GLN A 152 -32.97 -29.20 -25.30
CA GLN A 152 -34.09 -29.21 -26.25
C GLN A 152 -33.60 -29.28 -27.70
N LEU A 153 -32.65 -28.42 -28.11
CA LEU A 153 -32.06 -28.49 -29.44
C LEU A 153 -31.39 -29.85 -29.69
N GLY A 154 -30.69 -30.40 -28.70
CA GLY A 154 -30.05 -31.71 -28.79
C GLY A 154 -31.07 -32.84 -28.99
N ALA A 155 -32.19 -32.79 -28.28
CA ALA A 155 -33.31 -33.72 -28.44
C ALA A 155 -33.97 -33.59 -29.82
N GLU A 156 -34.19 -32.35 -30.29
CA GLU A 156 -34.77 -32.09 -31.61
C GLU A 156 -33.86 -32.57 -32.74
N VAL A 157 -32.56 -32.31 -32.66
CA VAL A 157 -31.56 -32.81 -33.62
C VAL A 157 -31.55 -34.35 -33.62
N SER A 158 -31.65 -34.98 -32.46
CA SER A 158 -31.70 -36.45 -32.35
C SER A 158 -32.98 -37.01 -32.98
N HIS A 159 -34.12 -36.37 -32.74
CA HIS A 159 -35.40 -36.74 -33.34
C HIS A 159 -35.37 -36.57 -34.87
N LEU A 160 -34.88 -35.44 -35.37
CA LEU A 160 -34.72 -35.18 -36.81
C LEU A 160 -33.79 -36.21 -37.46
N ARG A 161 -32.66 -36.54 -36.82
CA ARG A 161 -31.76 -37.59 -37.30
C ARG A 161 -32.46 -38.94 -37.42
N PHE A 162 -33.27 -39.31 -36.43
CA PHE A 162 -34.04 -40.55 -36.48
C PHE A 162 -35.07 -40.53 -37.62
N LYS A 163 -35.78 -39.42 -37.80
CA LYS A 163 -36.76 -39.25 -38.87
C LYS A 163 -36.12 -39.31 -40.27
N VAL A 164 -34.95 -38.69 -40.44
CA VAL A 164 -34.16 -38.80 -41.68
C VAL A 164 -33.84 -40.27 -41.97
N LYS A 165 -33.36 -41.01 -40.97
CA LYS A 165 -33.03 -42.44 -41.12
C LYS A 165 -34.26 -43.30 -41.47
N GLN A 166 -35.43 -43.00 -40.90
CA GLN A 166 -36.67 -43.67 -41.27
C GLN A 166 -37.08 -43.38 -42.71
N LEU A 167 -37.02 -42.11 -43.13
CA LEU A 167 -37.35 -41.71 -44.49
C LEU A 167 -36.39 -42.30 -45.52
N GLU A 168 -35.09 -42.40 -45.20
CA GLU A 168 -34.10 -43.10 -46.02
C GLU A 168 -34.49 -44.56 -46.23
N PHE A 169 -34.89 -45.26 -45.16
CA PHE A 169 -35.35 -46.65 -45.23
C PHE A 169 -36.65 -46.79 -46.03
N GLU A 170 -37.61 -45.88 -45.86
CA GLU A 170 -38.86 -45.88 -46.62
C GLU A 170 -38.62 -45.61 -48.11
N ASN A 171 -37.74 -44.66 -48.44
CA ASN A 171 -37.38 -44.37 -49.83
C ASN A 171 -36.62 -45.54 -50.47
N GLN A 172 -35.74 -46.21 -49.72
CA GLN A 172 -35.03 -47.39 -50.19
C GLN A 172 -36.01 -48.55 -50.47
N SER A 173 -36.95 -48.82 -49.58
CA SER A 173 -37.98 -49.85 -49.81
C SER A 173 -38.94 -49.51 -50.97
N LYS A 174 -39.36 -48.23 -51.11
CA LYS A 174 -40.11 -47.78 -52.30
C LYS A 174 -39.32 -47.91 -53.60
N SER A 175 -38.00 -47.71 -53.55
CA SER A 175 -37.13 -47.97 -54.70
C SER A 175 -37.05 -49.46 -55.05
N GLU A 176 -37.06 -50.34 -54.06
CA GLU A 176 -37.01 -51.80 -54.24
C GLU A 176 -38.35 -52.40 -54.71
N LEU A 177 -39.50 -51.77 -54.37
CA LEU A 177 -40.85 -52.21 -54.76
C LEU A 177 -41.33 -51.69 -56.12
N ARG A 178 -40.51 -50.95 -56.88
CA ARG A 178 -40.89 -50.48 -58.21
C ARG A 178 -40.90 -51.64 -59.21
N VAL A 179 -42.03 -52.35 -59.30
CA VAL A 179 -42.34 -53.22 -60.43
C VAL A 179 -42.60 -52.33 -61.65
N PRO A 180 -41.89 -52.51 -62.78
CA PRO A 180 -42.16 -51.76 -64.00
C PRO A 180 -43.59 -52.05 -64.45
N LYS A 181 -44.33 -51.03 -64.91
CA LYS A 181 -45.57 -51.26 -65.65
C LYS A 181 -45.26 -52.10 -66.89
N GLU A 182 -46.12 -53.06 -67.24
CA GLU A 182 -45.95 -53.96 -68.40
C GLU A 182 -45.60 -53.18 -69.69
N ASP A 183 -46.13 -51.96 -69.82
CA ASP A 183 -45.95 -51.05 -70.95
C ASP A 183 -44.52 -50.44 -71.05
N GLU A 184 -43.69 -50.57 -70.01
CA GLU A 184 -42.31 -50.08 -69.97
C GLU A 184 -41.27 -51.17 -70.31
N ILE A 185 -41.69 -52.42 -70.54
CA ILE A 185 -40.77 -53.52 -70.85
C ILE A 185 -40.45 -53.52 -72.35
N SER A 186 -39.24 -53.08 -72.69
CA SER A 186 -38.71 -53.09 -74.06
C SER A 186 -37.99 -54.41 -74.37
N ASP A 187 -38.04 -54.86 -75.63
CA ASP A 187 -37.22 -55.99 -76.09
C ASP A 187 -35.75 -55.58 -76.24
N LEU A 188 -34.96 -55.81 -75.18
CA LEU A 188 -33.56 -55.39 -75.12
C LEU A 188 -32.68 -56.08 -76.17
N THR A 189 -33.16 -57.15 -76.81
CA THR A 189 -32.40 -57.86 -77.85
C THR A 189 -32.28 -57.06 -79.16
N GLN A 190 -33.02 -55.96 -79.31
CA GLN A 190 -32.88 -55.03 -80.43
C GLN A 190 -31.55 -54.24 -80.41
N ILE A 191 -30.87 -54.16 -79.26
CA ILE A 191 -29.55 -53.54 -79.16
C ILE A 191 -28.49 -54.55 -79.56
N GLN A 192 -27.68 -54.20 -80.55
CA GLN A 192 -26.60 -55.04 -81.02
C GLN A 192 -25.58 -55.28 -79.90
N GLY A 193 -25.32 -56.56 -79.60
CA GLY A 193 -24.47 -56.98 -78.48
C GLY A 193 -25.26 -57.53 -77.28
N ILE A 194 -26.58 -57.30 -77.21
CA ILE A 194 -27.48 -57.87 -76.20
C ILE A 194 -28.21 -59.09 -76.78
N GLY A 195 -27.70 -60.30 -76.50
CA GLY A 195 -28.41 -61.53 -76.83
C GLY A 195 -29.48 -61.92 -75.79
N PRO A 196 -30.31 -62.95 -76.05
CA PRO A 196 -31.38 -63.40 -75.14
C PRO A 196 -30.90 -63.77 -73.72
N ALA A 197 -29.65 -64.23 -73.59
CA ALA A 197 -29.07 -64.54 -72.28
C ALA A 197 -28.65 -63.28 -71.49
N ILE A 198 -28.26 -62.21 -72.19
CA ILE A 198 -27.88 -60.94 -71.60
C ILE A 198 -29.14 -60.15 -71.24
N SER A 199 -30.15 -60.12 -72.12
CA SER A 199 -31.45 -59.47 -71.82
C SER A 199 -32.10 -60.05 -70.58
N ARG A 200 -32.15 -61.38 -70.41
CA ARG A 200 -32.66 -62.01 -69.18
C ARG A 200 -31.91 -61.59 -67.92
N LYS A 201 -30.58 -61.41 -68.00
CA LYS A 201 -29.78 -60.92 -66.87
C LYS A 201 -30.08 -59.45 -66.58
N LEU A 202 -30.24 -58.63 -67.61
CA LEU A 202 -30.61 -57.21 -67.47
C LEU A 202 -32.00 -57.08 -66.81
N TYR A 203 -32.97 -57.88 -67.24
CA TYR A 203 -34.29 -57.95 -66.60
C TYR A 203 -34.18 -58.39 -65.14
N ALA A 204 -33.40 -59.43 -64.84
CA ALA A 204 -33.18 -59.87 -63.46
C ALA A 204 -32.47 -58.81 -62.59
N MET A 205 -31.75 -57.86 -63.19
CA MET A 205 -31.12 -56.71 -62.52
C MET A 205 -32.02 -55.48 -62.42
N GLY A 206 -33.28 -55.57 -62.85
CA GLY A 206 -34.22 -54.45 -62.77
C GLY A 206 -34.19 -53.49 -63.97
N ILE A 207 -33.49 -53.84 -65.05
CA ILE A 207 -33.38 -53.04 -66.28
C ILE A 207 -34.30 -53.64 -67.32
N TYR A 208 -35.38 -52.92 -67.64
CA TYR A 208 -36.46 -53.41 -68.49
C TYR A 208 -36.70 -52.56 -69.73
N SER A 209 -36.23 -51.31 -69.80
CA SER A 209 -36.51 -50.39 -70.91
C SER A 209 -35.27 -49.85 -71.62
N PHE A 210 -35.41 -49.47 -72.88
CA PHE A 210 -34.37 -48.73 -73.62
C PHE A 210 -34.03 -47.39 -72.94
N LYS A 211 -35.02 -46.74 -72.31
CA LYS A 211 -34.83 -45.49 -71.58
C LYS A 211 -33.88 -45.64 -70.39
N GLN A 212 -33.90 -46.78 -69.69
CA GLN A 212 -32.96 -47.04 -68.60
C GLN A 212 -31.54 -47.21 -69.13
N ILE A 213 -31.36 -47.97 -70.22
CA ILE A 213 -30.03 -48.18 -70.84
C ILE A 213 -29.47 -46.88 -71.43
N SER A 214 -30.31 -46.04 -72.03
CA SER A 214 -29.92 -44.77 -72.64
C SER A 214 -29.39 -43.74 -71.62
N GLN A 215 -29.73 -43.92 -70.35
CA GLN A 215 -29.35 -43.09 -69.21
C GLN A 215 -28.17 -43.65 -68.40
N PHE A 216 -27.57 -44.77 -68.81
CA PHE A 216 -26.41 -45.31 -68.10
C PHE A 216 -25.27 -44.29 -68.08
N ASP A 217 -24.79 -43.99 -66.87
CA ASP A 217 -23.56 -43.26 -66.65
C ASP A 217 -22.36 -44.22 -66.55
N GLN A 218 -21.14 -43.67 -66.50
CA GLN A 218 -19.93 -44.50 -66.44
C GLN A 218 -19.91 -45.44 -65.23
N ASN A 219 -20.54 -45.04 -64.12
CA ASN A 219 -20.64 -45.88 -62.91
C ASN A 219 -21.59 -47.07 -63.14
N MET A 220 -22.77 -46.82 -63.71
CA MET A 220 -23.76 -47.85 -64.06
C MET A 220 -23.22 -48.83 -65.10
N ILE A 221 -22.53 -48.34 -66.14
CA ILE A 221 -21.85 -49.20 -67.13
C ILE A 221 -20.88 -50.16 -66.44
N ASN A 222 -20.07 -49.66 -65.51
CA ASN A 222 -19.11 -50.48 -64.78
C ASN A 222 -19.80 -51.49 -63.85
N GLN A 223 -20.89 -51.10 -63.17
CA GLN A 223 -21.65 -51.99 -62.28
C GLN A 223 -22.36 -53.10 -63.05
N VAL A 224 -23.07 -52.76 -64.11
CA VAL A 224 -23.74 -53.73 -65.00
C VAL A 224 -22.71 -54.63 -65.70
N GLY A 225 -21.60 -54.05 -66.16
CA GLY A 225 -20.49 -54.79 -66.77
C GLY A 225 -19.88 -55.84 -65.83
N LYS A 226 -19.65 -55.48 -64.56
CA LYS A 226 -19.20 -56.42 -63.51
C LYS A 226 -20.24 -57.51 -63.24
N ALA A 227 -21.52 -57.15 -63.15
CA ALA A 227 -22.60 -58.10 -62.89
C ALA A 227 -22.80 -59.12 -64.02
N LEU A 228 -22.51 -58.74 -65.27
CA LEU A 228 -22.54 -59.64 -66.43
C LEU A 228 -21.34 -60.62 -66.50
N LYS A 229 -20.41 -60.56 -65.52
CA LYS A 229 -19.22 -61.41 -65.26
C LYS A 229 -18.19 -61.57 -66.38
N TYR A 230 -18.59 -61.54 -67.64
CA TYR A 230 -17.74 -61.93 -68.77
C TYR A 230 -17.44 -60.80 -69.75
N PHE A 231 -18.16 -59.66 -69.70
CA PHE A 231 -18.12 -58.66 -70.77
C PHE A 231 -18.37 -57.20 -70.34
N PRO A 232 -17.56 -56.60 -69.45
CA PRO A 232 -17.73 -55.20 -69.06
C PRO A 232 -17.54 -54.23 -70.24
N ASP A 233 -16.57 -54.51 -71.13
CA ASP A 233 -16.22 -53.62 -72.23
C ASP A 233 -17.23 -53.64 -73.38
N ARG A 234 -18.11 -54.65 -73.45
CA ARG A 234 -19.08 -54.76 -74.56
C ARG A 234 -20.12 -53.65 -74.54
N ILE A 235 -20.49 -53.16 -73.36
CA ILE A 235 -21.46 -52.08 -73.21
C ILE A 235 -20.96 -50.80 -73.91
N LEU A 236 -19.64 -50.53 -73.81
CA LEU A 236 -18.97 -49.40 -74.45
C LEU A 236 -18.63 -49.69 -75.92
N ARG A 237 -18.03 -50.86 -76.20
CA ARG A 237 -17.57 -51.26 -77.53
C ARG A 237 -18.72 -51.37 -78.52
N ASP A 238 -19.84 -51.95 -78.08
CA ASP A 238 -21.02 -52.14 -78.90
C ASP A 238 -21.99 -50.95 -78.74
N ASP A 239 -21.60 -49.84 -78.09
CA ASP A 239 -22.41 -48.61 -77.91
C ASP A 239 -23.87 -48.85 -77.51
N TRP A 240 -24.09 -49.62 -76.44
CA TRP A 240 -25.46 -49.95 -76.01
C TRP A 240 -26.25 -48.69 -75.64
N VAL A 241 -25.59 -47.71 -75.02
CA VAL A 241 -26.22 -46.44 -74.60
C VAL A 241 -26.67 -45.63 -75.81
N GLY A 242 -25.81 -45.47 -76.83
CA GLY A 242 -26.15 -44.75 -78.06
C GLY A 242 -27.23 -45.45 -78.87
N GLN A 243 -27.21 -46.78 -78.93
CA GLN A 243 -28.28 -47.56 -79.57
C GLN A 243 -29.62 -47.45 -78.83
N ALA A 244 -29.60 -47.57 -77.50
CA ALA A 244 -30.79 -47.42 -76.68
C ALA A 244 -31.43 -46.04 -76.83
N ARG A 245 -30.63 -44.96 -76.94
CA ARG A 245 -31.11 -43.60 -77.24
C ARG A 245 -31.90 -43.54 -78.55
N LYS A 246 -31.44 -44.24 -79.59
CA LYS A 246 -32.13 -44.28 -80.91
C LYS A 246 -33.46 -45.03 -80.85
N LEU A 247 -33.57 -46.04 -80.00
CA LEU A 247 -34.78 -46.86 -79.81
C LEU A 247 -35.77 -46.26 -78.80
N THR A 248 -35.41 -45.17 -78.11
CA THR A 248 -36.28 -44.49 -77.12
C THR A 248 -37.07 -43.33 -77.74
N ASN A 249 -36.82 -43.00 -79.01
CA ASN A 249 -37.50 -41.91 -79.75
C ASN A 249 -38.89 -42.32 -80.26
#